data_AF-M0MUC0-F1
#
_entry.id   AF-M0MUC0-F1
#
_cell.length_a   1.000
_cell.length_b   1.000
_cell.length_c   1.000
_cell.angle_alpha   90.00
_cell.angle_beta   90.00
_cell.angle_gamma   90.00
#
_symmetry.space_group_name_H-M   'P 1'
#
loop_
_entity.id
_entity.type
_entity.pdbx_description
1 polymer ?
#
loop_
_entity_poly.entity_id
_entity_poly.type
_entity_poly.pdbx_seq_one_letter_code
_entity_poly.pdbx_strand_id
1 'polypeptide(L)'
;MTDGNELPDGWEQPDTDAQAGQYNPQQPIRYERDGIEVHIQPATNTADTDQDVWRLNVVDEDREMTEPVREGIDGRDSAIDIAREFMETYNERCVDGNESAADVIASFR
;
A
#
# COMPACT_ATOMS: atom_id res chain seq x y z
N MET A 1 14.86 -21.83 -0.59
CA MET A 1 14.52 -21.06 0.62
C MET A 1 13.75 -19.88 0.07
N THR A 2 12.43 -19.95 0.15
CA THR A 2 11.53 -18.93 -0.41
C THR A 2 11.15 -18.03 0.75
N ASP A 3 12.07 -17.16 1.14
CA ASP A 3 11.94 -16.32 2.31
C ASP A 3 11.00 -15.13 2.03
N GLY A 4 9.86 -15.09 2.73
CA GLY A 4 9.47 -13.88 3.47
C GLY A 4 8.58 -12.82 2.81
N ASN A 5 7.97 -13.06 1.65
CA ASN A 5 7.00 -12.13 1.05
C ASN A 5 5.60 -12.75 0.95
N GLU A 6 5.17 -13.50 1.96
CA GLU A 6 3.76 -13.86 2.09
C GLU A 6 3.00 -12.56 2.43
N LEU A 7 2.19 -12.12 1.47
CA LEU A 7 1.19 -11.07 1.72
C LEU A 7 0.07 -11.67 2.57
N PRO A 8 -0.69 -10.85 3.29
CA PRO A 8 -1.90 -11.30 3.97
C PRO A 8 -2.81 -12.03 2.97
N ASP A 9 -3.52 -13.06 3.44
CA ASP A 9 -4.35 -13.93 2.59
C ASP A 9 -5.21 -13.11 1.62
N GLY A 10 -5.24 -13.49 0.34
CA GLY A 10 -6.03 -12.85 -0.72
C GLY A 10 -5.52 -11.50 -1.24
N TRP A 11 -4.37 -11.01 -0.77
CA TRP A 11 -3.70 -9.86 -1.37
C TRP A 11 -2.71 -10.29 -2.43
N GLU A 12 -2.75 -9.59 -3.56
CA GLU A 12 -1.84 -9.81 -4.68
C GLU A 12 -1.02 -8.55 -4.93
N GLN A 13 0.26 -8.72 -5.24
CA GLN A 13 1.09 -7.64 -5.76
C GLN A 13 1.13 -7.82 -7.27
N PRO A 14 0.28 -7.11 -8.05
CA PRO A 14 0.34 -7.21 -9.50
C PRO A 14 1.74 -6.84 -9.96
N ASP A 15 2.32 -7.66 -10.81
CA ASP A 15 3.58 -7.33 -11.46
C ASP A 15 3.31 -6.08 -12.30
N THR A 16 3.81 -4.93 -11.84
CA THR A 16 3.83 -3.73 -12.67
C THR A 16 4.72 -4.05 -13.86
N ASP A 17 4.11 -4.31 -15.01
CA ASP A 17 4.74 -4.52 -16.31
C ASP A 17 5.49 -3.23 -16.72
N ALA A 18 6.65 -3.02 -16.10
CA ALA A 18 7.55 -1.91 -16.38
C ALA A 18 8.95 -2.28 -15.86
N GLN A 19 9.69 -2.95 -16.75
CA GLN A 19 11.14 -3.18 -16.72
C GLN A 19 11.61 -4.40 -15.93
N ALA A 20 11.28 -5.58 -16.45
CA ALA A 20 12.10 -6.79 -16.28
C ALA A 20 13.58 -6.46 -16.61
N GLY A 21 14.39 -6.12 -15.59
CA GLY A 21 15.84 -5.95 -15.72
C GLY A 21 16.49 -4.85 -14.88
N GLN A 22 15.75 -3.87 -14.34
CA GLN A 22 16.34 -2.87 -13.45
C GLN A 22 15.49 -2.70 -12.20
N TYR A 23 16.00 -3.19 -11.07
CA TYR A 23 15.44 -2.88 -9.75
C TYR A 23 15.55 -1.38 -9.55
N ASN A 24 14.44 -0.67 -9.71
CA ASN A 24 14.36 0.74 -9.38
C ASN A 24 13.77 0.86 -7.98
N PRO A 25 14.58 1.17 -6.94
CA PRO A 25 14.11 1.22 -5.55
C PRO A 25 13.03 2.27 -5.31
N GLN A 26 12.83 3.17 -6.26
CA GLN A 26 11.88 4.28 -6.25
C GLN A 26 10.56 3.97 -6.97
N GLN A 27 10.37 2.77 -7.52
CA GLN A 27 9.10 2.43 -8.14
C GLN A 27 7.99 2.30 -7.10
N PRO A 28 6.78 2.84 -7.39
CA PRO A 28 5.64 2.67 -6.52
C PRO A 28 5.31 1.18 -6.40
N ILE A 29 4.90 0.77 -5.20
CA ILE A 29 4.45 -0.59 -4.91
C ILE A 29 2.94 -0.55 -4.85
N ARG A 30 2.29 -1.50 -5.52
CA ARG A 30 0.84 -1.65 -5.55
C ARG A 30 0.48 -3.02 -5.04
N TYR A 31 -0.48 -3.08 -4.14
CA TYR A 31 -1.16 -4.30 -3.73
C TYR A 31 -2.64 -4.16 -4.08
N GLU A 32 -3.29 -5.25 -4.48
CA GLU A 32 -4.72 -5.26 -4.76
C GLU A 32 -5.41 -6.48 -4.17
N ARG A 33 -6.69 -6.29 -3.86
CA ARG A 33 -7.61 -7.34 -3.38
C ARG A 33 -9.06 -6.87 -3.54
N ASP A 34 -9.95 -7.73 -4.05
CA ASP A 34 -11.42 -7.56 -4.01
C ASP A 34 -11.92 -6.10 -4.19
N GLY A 35 -11.38 -5.38 -5.18
CA GLY A 35 -11.77 -4.00 -5.48
C GLY A 35 -11.07 -2.89 -4.67
N ILE A 36 -10.13 -3.24 -3.81
CA ILE A 36 -9.24 -2.33 -3.08
C ILE A 36 -7.84 -2.37 -3.67
N GLU A 37 -7.23 -1.19 -3.81
CA GLU A 37 -5.84 -1.01 -4.24
C GLU A 37 -5.06 -0.21 -3.19
N VAL A 38 -3.95 -0.75 -2.71
CA VAL A 38 -3.04 -0.10 -1.76
C VAL A 38 -1.76 0.31 -2.49
N HIS A 39 -1.49 1.61 -2.54
CA HIS A 39 -0.38 2.21 -3.27
C HIS A 39 0.63 2.84 -2.31
N ILE A 40 1.85 2.32 -2.30
CA ILE A 40 3.02 2.90 -1.63
C ILE A 40 3.84 3.64 -2.67
N GLN A 41 4.09 4.92 -2.43
CA GLN A 41 4.89 5.75 -3.33
C GLN A 41 5.65 6.83 -2.56
N PRO A 42 6.76 7.36 -3.10
CA PRO A 42 7.44 8.48 -2.47
C PRO A 42 6.53 9.71 -2.37
N ALA A 43 6.63 10.45 -1.27
CA ALA A 43 5.84 11.66 -1.02
C ALA A 43 6.21 12.80 -1.98
N THR A 44 7.43 12.78 -2.52
CA THR A 44 7.94 13.74 -3.50
C THR A 44 8.70 13.00 -4.60
N ASN A 45 8.48 13.39 -5.85
CA ASN A 45 9.24 12.90 -7.01
C ASN A 45 10.44 13.81 -7.33
N THR A 46 10.79 14.72 -6.43
CA THR A 46 11.87 15.67 -6.63
C THR A 46 13.20 15.01 -6.27
N ALA A 47 14.18 15.10 -7.18
CA ALA A 47 15.49 14.45 -7.03
C ALA A 47 16.31 14.92 -5.80
N ASP A 48 15.91 16.03 -5.16
CA ASP A 48 16.68 16.76 -4.15
C ASP A 48 15.98 16.89 -2.78
N THR A 49 14.78 16.33 -2.64
CA THR A 49 14.03 16.35 -1.37
C THR A 49 14.18 15.00 -0.70
N ASP A 50 14.26 14.94 0.64
CA ASP A 50 14.35 13.73 1.45
C ASP A 50 13.52 12.57 0.84
N GLN A 51 14.18 11.77 0.01
CA GLN A 51 13.59 10.66 -0.75
C GLN A 51 13.28 9.46 0.15
N ASP A 52 13.53 9.65 1.45
CA ASP A 52 13.19 8.73 2.51
C ASP A 52 11.73 8.88 2.95
N VAL A 53 11.01 9.91 2.49
CA VAL A 53 9.61 10.11 2.87
C VAL A 53 8.66 9.46 1.87
N TRP A 54 7.87 8.51 2.38
CA TRP A 54 6.87 7.73 1.66
C TRP A 54 5.45 8.08 2.10
N ARG A 55 4.49 7.71 1.25
CA ARG A 55 3.06 7.84 1.51
C ARG A 55 2.32 6.57 1.10
N LEU A 56 1.28 6.25 1.86
CA LEU A 56 0.33 5.18 1.63
C LEU A 56 -0.99 5.77 1.13
N ASN A 57 -1.48 5.28 0.00
CA ASN A 57 -2.79 5.65 -0.53
C ASN A 57 -3.60 4.37 -0.68
N VAL A 58 -4.90 4.45 -0.38
CA VAL A 58 -5.82 3.34 -0.57
C VAL A 58 -6.95 3.81 -1.47
N VAL A 59 -7.23 3.02 -2.50
CA VAL A 59 -8.28 3.25 -3.48
C VAL A 59 -9.28 2.11 -3.35
N ASP A 60 -10.55 2.45 -3.41
CA ASP A 60 -11.66 1.50 -3.38
C ASP A 60 -12.48 1.70 -4.66
N GLU A 61 -13.03 0.63 -5.24
CA GLU A 61 -13.79 0.71 -6.50
C GLU A 61 -14.94 1.73 -6.46
N ASP A 62 -15.50 2.00 -5.28
CA ASP A 62 -16.59 2.99 -5.09
C ASP A 62 -16.06 4.42 -4.80
N ARG A 63 -14.74 4.60 -4.62
CA ARG A 63 -14.12 5.89 -4.26
C ARG A 63 -12.92 6.24 -5.15
N GLU A 64 -13.04 7.39 -5.84
CA GLU A 64 -11.88 8.04 -6.44
C GLU A 64 -10.82 8.33 -5.37
N MET A 65 -9.53 8.10 -5.70
CA MET A 65 -8.35 8.30 -4.84
C MET A 65 -8.57 9.40 -3.80
N THR A 66 -8.96 9.00 -2.60
CA THR A 66 -8.99 9.92 -1.48
C THR A 66 -7.57 10.18 -1.01
N GLU A 67 -7.36 11.33 -0.39
CA GLU A 67 -6.11 11.79 0.23
C GLU A 67 -5.29 10.64 0.86
N PRO A 68 -3.95 10.74 0.90
CA PRO A 68 -3.12 9.67 1.42
C PRO A 68 -3.62 9.26 2.81
N VAL A 69 -3.84 7.96 2.98
CA VAL A 69 -4.24 7.39 4.26
C VAL A 69 -3.16 7.68 5.29
N ARG A 70 -1.89 7.66 4.87
CA ARG A 70 -0.77 8.06 5.70
C ARG A 70 0.32 8.70 4.86
N GLU A 71 0.85 9.82 5.33
CA GLU A 71 1.95 10.56 4.71
C GLU A 71 3.09 10.79 5.72
N GLY A 72 4.28 11.12 5.23
CA GLY A 72 5.41 11.40 6.12
C GLY A 72 6.09 10.14 6.65
N ILE A 73 5.95 8.99 5.97
CA ILE A 73 6.52 7.72 6.43
C ILE A 73 8.01 7.70 6.14
N ASP A 74 8.84 7.58 7.18
CA ASP A 74 10.30 7.50 7.05
C ASP A 74 10.71 6.08 6.65
N GLY A 75 11.24 5.95 5.44
CA GLY A 75 11.72 4.70 4.87
C GLY A 75 10.67 3.91 4.10
N ARG A 76 11.14 3.24 3.03
CA ARG A 76 10.34 2.33 2.21
C ARG A 76 9.84 1.14 3.03
N ASP A 77 10.71 0.53 3.83
CA ASP A 77 10.36 -0.62 4.66
C ASP A 77 9.25 -0.29 5.66
N SER A 78 9.30 0.89 6.29
CA SER A 78 8.23 1.37 7.17
C SER A 78 6.91 1.54 6.42
N ALA A 79 6.96 2.01 5.17
CA ALA A 79 5.75 2.15 4.35
C ALA A 79 5.16 0.79 3.95
N ILE A 80 6.01 -0.21 3.70
CA ILE A 80 5.60 -1.60 3.45
C ILE A 80 4.98 -2.20 4.72
N ASP A 81 5.58 -1.96 5.89
CA ASP A 81 5.08 -2.45 7.18
C ASP A 81 3.69 -1.87 7.50
N ILE A 82 3.52 -0.55 7.32
CA ILE A 82 2.22 0.12 7.49
C ILE A 82 1.20 -0.41 6.47
N ALA A 83 1.61 -0.64 5.22
CA ALA A 83 0.71 -1.24 4.23
C ALA A 83 0.27 -2.66 4.64
N ARG A 84 1.18 -3.46 5.19
CA ARG A 84 0.86 -4.79 5.73
C ARG A 84 -0.11 -4.69 6.90
N GLU A 85 0.12 -3.80 7.84
CA GLU A 85 -0.79 -3.54 8.96
C GLU A 85 -2.20 -3.17 8.47
N PHE A 86 -2.29 -2.33 7.43
CA PHE A 86 -3.56 -2.00 6.79
C PHE A 86 -4.23 -3.22 6.15
N MET A 87 -3.47 -4.01 5.36
CA MET A 87 -3.97 -5.20 4.67
C MET A 87 -4.49 -6.26 5.67
N GLU A 88 -3.77 -6.47 6.79
CA GLU A 88 -4.18 -7.36 7.87
C GLU A 88 -5.45 -6.85 8.55
N THR A 89 -5.49 -5.56 8.90
CA THR A 89 -6.67 -4.96 9.54
C THR A 89 -7.89 -4.99 8.63
N TYR A 90 -7.70 -4.78 7.32
CA TYR A 90 -8.75 -4.93 6.32
C TYR A 90 -9.29 -6.35 6.29
N ASN A 91 -8.42 -7.35 6.31
CA ASN A 91 -8.84 -8.76 6.34
C ASN A 91 -9.64 -9.06 7.61
N GLU A 92 -9.17 -8.62 8.78
CA GLU A 92 -9.84 -8.89 10.05
C GLU A 92 -11.18 -8.15 10.18
N ARG A 93 -11.27 -6.89 9.73
CA ARG A 93 -12.43 -6.03 9.99
C ARG A 93 -13.43 -5.98 8.85
N CYS A 94 -12.97 -6.09 7.60
CA CYS A 94 -13.81 -5.99 6.41
C CYS A 94 -14.09 -7.34 5.74
N VAL A 95 -13.11 -8.25 5.70
CA VAL A 95 -13.29 -9.57 5.06
C VAL A 95 -13.90 -10.58 6.03
N ASP A 96 -13.32 -10.73 7.22
CA ASP A 96 -13.86 -11.58 8.30
C ASP A 96 -14.90 -10.81 9.13
N GLY A 97 -14.65 -9.53 9.38
CA GLY A 97 -15.58 -8.63 10.04
C GLY A 97 -16.65 -8.07 9.08
N ASN A 98 -17.72 -7.52 9.65
CA ASN A 98 -18.82 -6.89 8.90
C ASN A 98 -18.64 -5.37 8.80
N GLU A 99 -17.41 -4.84 8.91
CA GLU A 99 -17.14 -3.42 8.71
C GLU A 99 -16.94 -3.10 7.23
N SER A 100 -17.24 -1.87 6.84
CA SER A 100 -17.04 -1.44 5.45
C SER A 100 -15.58 -1.00 5.24
N ALA A 101 -15.05 -1.20 4.03
CA ALA A 101 -13.72 -0.73 3.62
C ALA A 101 -13.48 0.74 3.99
N ALA A 102 -14.48 1.59 3.78
CA ALA A 102 -14.45 3.00 4.14
C ALA A 102 -14.17 3.27 5.63
N ASP A 103 -14.73 2.46 6.53
CA ASP A 103 -14.55 2.61 7.98
C ASP A 103 -13.13 2.19 8.39
N VAL A 104 -12.62 1.10 7.80
CA VAL A 104 -11.24 0.66 7.98
C VAL A 104 -10.26 1.73 7.46
N ILE A 105 -10.47 2.26 6.26
CA ILE A 105 -9.64 3.33 5.68
C ILE A 105 -9.67 4.57 6.56
N ALA A 106 -10.85 4.98 7.03
CA ALA A 106 -10.99 6.13 7.92
C ALA A 106 -10.29 5.93 9.28
N SER A 107 -10.18 4.69 9.76
CA SER A 107 -9.48 4.35 11.00
C SER A 107 -7.94 4.53 10.91
N PHE A 108 -7.37 4.58 9.71
CA PHE A 108 -5.92 4.71 9.49
C PHE A 108 -5.46 6.13 9.16
N ARG A 109 -6.40 7.06 9.04
CA ARG A 109 -6.18 8.47 8.71
C ARG A 109 -5.95 9.32 9.97
#